data_AF-A0A673V520-F1
#
_entry.id   AF-A0A673V520-F1
#
_cell.length_a   1.000
_cell.length_b   1.000
_cell.length_c   1.000
_cell.angle_alpha   90.00
_cell.angle_beta   90.00
_cell.angle_gamma   90.00
#
_symmetry.space_group_name_H-M   'P 1'
#
loop_
_entity.id
_entity.type
_entity.pdbx_description
1 polymer ?
#
loop_
_entity_poly.entity_id
_entity_poly.type
_entity_poly.pdbx_seq_one_letter_code
_entity_poly.pdbx_strand_id
1 'polypeptide(L)'
;MRGKLQDTPSGQLDKFIESYLLPDTRFRRQVRRAIHIISSFLKERCFQDASHPVRVSKVVKGGSSGKGTTLRGRSDADLVVFLSNLTSFQDQLENRAEFIWEIKKQLEACREEEVFDVQFEVRGLRWAKPRALSFVLRSPQLQEGVEFDVLPAFDVLGQWTNLYRPDPQIYINLIQECQDLEREGEFSTCFTELQRDFLKQRPTKVKSLIRLVKHWYQLVCSFHLGA
;
A
#
# COMPACT_ATOMS: atom_id res chain seq x y z
N MET A 1 27.33 8.91 -12.98
CA MET A 1 27.47 7.91 -11.90
C MET A 1 26.48 8.28 -10.80
N ARG A 2 25.65 7.35 -10.31
CA ARG A 2 24.87 7.59 -9.07
C ARG A 2 25.88 7.69 -7.92
N GLY A 3 25.89 8.79 -7.18
CA GLY A 3 26.70 8.86 -5.95
C GLY A 3 26.32 7.71 -5.02
N LYS A 4 27.28 7.06 -4.39
CA LYS A 4 27.01 6.05 -3.37
C LYS A 4 26.84 6.76 -2.03
N LEU A 5 25.87 6.32 -1.22
CA LEU A 5 25.62 6.90 0.10
C LEU A 5 26.89 6.87 0.98
N GLN A 6 27.64 5.76 0.94
CA GLN A 6 28.86 5.55 1.73
C GLN A 6 29.99 6.56 1.42
N ASP A 7 30.01 7.11 0.20
CA ASP A 7 31.03 8.06 -0.26
C ASP A 7 30.55 9.52 -0.14
N THR A 8 29.32 9.74 0.35
CA THR A 8 28.70 11.06 0.45
C THR A 8 29.05 11.71 1.78
N PRO A 9 29.75 12.86 1.81
CA PRO A 9 30.04 13.56 3.06
C PRO A 9 28.76 13.99 3.78
N SER A 10 28.80 14.09 5.11
CA SER A 10 27.65 14.46 5.94
C SER A 10 26.96 15.76 5.50
N GLY A 11 27.75 16.77 5.14
CA GLY A 11 27.25 18.07 4.64
C GLY A 11 26.55 18.02 3.27
N GLN A 12 26.59 16.89 2.56
CA GLN A 12 25.97 16.71 1.23
C GLN A 12 24.78 15.73 1.24
N LEU A 13 24.39 15.19 2.40
CA LEU A 13 23.31 14.21 2.50
C LEU A 13 21.96 14.74 2.02
N ASP A 14 21.68 16.03 2.23
CA ASP A 14 20.45 16.65 1.72
C ASP A 14 20.41 16.68 0.19
N LYS A 15 21.53 17.09 -0.43
CA LYS A 15 21.67 17.10 -1.89
C LYS A 15 21.58 15.69 -2.47
N PHE A 16 22.11 14.70 -1.75
CA PHE A 16 21.97 13.29 -2.11
C PHE A 16 20.50 12.84 -2.10
N ILE A 17 19.75 13.18 -1.03
CA ILE A 17 18.32 12.85 -0.93
C ILE A 17 17.55 13.47 -2.09
N GLU A 18 17.76 14.75 -2.37
CA GLU A 18 17.08 15.48 -3.43
C GLU A 18 17.38 14.90 -4.81
N SER A 19 18.65 14.61 -5.10
CA SER A 19 19.10 14.16 -6.42
C SER A 19 18.71 12.70 -6.71
N TYR A 20 18.74 11.83 -5.69
CA TYR A 20 18.68 10.38 -5.89
C TYR A 20 17.49 9.69 -5.23
N LEU A 21 16.92 10.23 -4.15
CA LEU A 21 15.90 9.53 -3.36
C LEU A 21 14.48 10.08 -3.55
N LEU A 22 14.31 11.36 -3.91
CA LEU A 22 12.98 11.92 -4.11
C LEU A 22 12.35 11.43 -5.43
N PRO A 23 11.08 10.96 -5.40
CA PRO A 23 10.39 10.51 -6.60
C PRO A 23 10.08 11.68 -7.54
N ASP A 24 9.95 11.40 -8.83
CA ASP A 24 9.57 12.41 -9.81
C ASP A 24 8.16 12.97 -9.54
N THR A 25 8.03 14.29 -9.63
CA THR A 25 6.79 15.00 -9.29
C THR A 25 5.68 14.74 -10.32
N ARG A 26 6.03 14.62 -11.61
CA ARG A 26 5.08 14.34 -12.69
C ARG A 26 4.58 12.90 -12.58
N PHE A 27 5.48 11.94 -12.41
CA PHE A 27 5.11 10.53 -12.22
C PHE A 27 4.21 10.35 -11.00
N ARG A 28 4.54 10.99 -9.87
CA ARG A 28 3.71 10.95 -8.65
C ARG A 28 2.28 11.47 -8.88
N ARG A 29 2.09 12.47 -9.75
CA ARG A 29 0.77 12.99 -10.10
C ARG A 29 -0.02 11.98 -10.93
N GLN A 30 0.62 11.35 -11.93
CA GLN A 30 -0.01 10.31 -12.75
C GLN A 30 -0.44 9.11 -11.89
N VAL A 31 0.43 8.63 -11.01
CA VAL A 31 0.11 7.54 -10.06
C VAL A 31 -1.07 7.93 -9.16
N ARG A 32 -1.11 9.16 -8.64
CA ARG A 32 -2.23 9.62 -7.81
C ARG A 32 -3.57 9.57 -8.57
N ARG A 33 -3.57 9.96 -9.84
CA ARG A 33 -4.77 9.95 -10.69
C ARG A 33 -5.22 8.52 -10.98
N ALA A 34 -4.29 7.65 -11.38
CA ALA A 34 -4.57 6.23 -11.62
C ALA A 34 -5.16 5.54 -10.37
N ILE A 35 -4.57 5.76 -9.19
CA ILE A 35 -5.09 5.21 -7.93
C ILE A 35 -6.48 5.77 -7.60
N HIS A 36 -6.78 7.03 -7.93
CA HIS A 36 -8.12 7.58 -7.72
C HIS A 36 -9.17 6.89 -8.60
N ILE A 37 -8.84 6.63 -9.87
CA ILE A 37 -9.71 5.88 -10.80
C ILE A 37 -9.93 4.47 -10.27
N ILE A 38 -8.85 3.72 -10.00
CA ILE A 38 -8.91 2.36 -9.45
C ILE A 38 -9.72 2.31 -8.16
N SER A 39 -9.49 3.25 -7.23
CA SER A 39 -10.22 3.29 -5.96
C SER A 39 -11.72 3.52 -6.15
N SER A 40 -12.11 4.34 -7.13
CA SER A 40 -13.51 4.62 -7.41
C SER A 40 -14.18 3.40 -8.06
N PHE A 41 -13.51 2.80 -9.04
CA PHE A 41 -13.95 1.58 -9.69
C PHE A 41 -14.15 0.42 -8.69
N LEU A 42 -13.18 0.17 -7.81
CA LEU A 42 -13.29 -0.90 -6.82
C LEU A 42 -14.44 -0.66 -5.82
N LYS A 43 -14.63 0.58 -5.35
CA LYS A 43 -15.76 0.92 -4.46
C LYS A 43 -17.11 0.70 -5.11
N GLU A 44 -17.20 1.01 -6.40
CA GLU A 44 -18.44 0.88 -7.15
C GLU A 44 -18.70 -0.58 -7.49
N ARG A 45 -17.75 -1.28 -8.12
CA ARG A 45 -17.96 -2.57 -8.80
C ARG A 45 -17.68 -3.81 -7.96
N CYS A 46 -16.72 -3.78 -7.03
CA CYS A 46 -16.36 -4.98 -6.27
C CYS A 46 -17.55 -5.49 -5.46
N PHE A 47 -17.81 -6.80 -5.56
CA PHE A 47 -18.87 -7.48 -4.82
C PHE A 47 -20.29 -6.97 -5.10
N GLN A 48 -20.54 -6.24 -6.20
CA GLN A 48 -21.89 -5.79 -6.55
C GLN A 48 -22.86 -6.98 -6.73
N ASP A 49 -22.40 -8.03 -7.41
CA ASP A 49 -23.18 -9.24 -7.72
C ASP A 49 -22.99 -10.36 -6.69
N ALA A 50 -22.29 -10.08 -5.58
CA ALA A 50 -22.04 -11.07 -4.55
C ALA A 50 -23.32 -11.44 -3.80
N SER A 51 -23.51 -12.73 -3.52
CA SER A 51 -24.63 -13.22 -2.69
C SER A 51 -24.52 -12.78 -1.22
N HIS A 52 -23.32 -12.43 -0.77
CA HIS A 52 -23.02 -11.94 0.57
C HIS A 52 -22.93 -10.40 0.60
N PRO A 53 -23.18 -9.76 1.76
CA PRO A 53 -23.30 -8.30 1.86
C PRO A 53 -21.94 -7.56 1.90
N VAL A 54 -20.82 -8.22 1.65
CA VAL A 54 -19.50 -7.57 1.69
C VAL A 54 -19.41 -6.51 0.60
N ARG A 55 -18.87 -5.34 0.95
CA ARG A 55 -18.67 -4.22 0.02
C ARG A 55 -17.33 -3.57 0.30
N VAL A 56 -16.77 -2.90 -0.69
CA VAL A 56 -15.57 -2.08 -0.51
C VAL A 56 -15.98 -0.74 0.11
N SER A 57 -15.69 -0.54 1.39
CA SER A 57 -16.05 0.70 2.11
C SER A 57 -15.12 1.85 1.74
N LYS A 58 -13.83 1.56 1.62
CA LYS A 58 -12.79 2.54 1.25
C LYS A 58 -11.56 1.86 0.70
N VAL A 59 -10.77 2.64 -0.04
CA VAL A 59 -9.47 2.20 -0.57
C VAL A 59 -8.42 3.18 -0.11
N VAL A 60 -7.40 2.68 0.56
CA VAL A 60 -6.37 3.49 1.21
C VAL A 60 -5.01 3.14 0.64
N LYS A 61 -4.31 4.18 0.17
CA LYS A 61 -2.89 4.06 -0.13
C LYS A 61 -2.08 3.97 1.16
N GLY A 62 -1.56 2.78 1.45
CA GLY A 62 -0.67 2.46 2.55
C GLY A 62 0.81 2.54 2.15
N GLY A 63 1.66 1.81 2.86
CA GLY A 63 3.08 1.70 2.57
C GLY A 63 3.83 3.03 2.48
N SER A 64 4.96 2.99 1.78
CA SER A 64 5.83 4.17 1.60
C SER A 64 5.12 5.33 0.91
N SER A 65 4.26 5.01 -0.06
CA SER A 65 3.52 5.98 -0.87
C SER A 65 2.44 6.71 -0.08
N GLY A 66 1.74 6.00 0.82
CA GLY A 66 0.78 6.57 1.75
C GLY A 66 1.44 7.44 2.82
N LYS A 67 2.53 6.93 3.41
CA LYS A 67 3.29 7.56 4.49
C LYS A 67 4.09 8.79 4.02
N GLY A 68 4.31 8.93 2.70
CA GLY A 68 5.06 10.03 2.10
C GLY A 68 6.58 9.86 2.23
N THR A 69 7.06 8.62 2.19
CA THR A 69 8.46 8.20 2.37
C THR A 69 8.93 7.26 1.24
N THR A 70 8.31 7.37 0.06
CA THR A 70 8.71 6.67 -1.18
C THR A 70 10.10 7.09 -1.63
N LEU A 71 10.84 6.12 -2.20
CA LEU A 71 12.14 6.30 -2.83
C LEU A 71 11.98 6.34 -4.35
N ARG A 72 12.81 7.11 -5.04
CA ARG A 72 12.81 7.18 -6.52
C ARG A 72 13.14 5.83 -7.14
N GLY A 73 12.37 5.42 -8.14
CA GLY A 73 12.59 4.17 -8.88
C GLY A 73 12.54 2.90 -8.02
N ARG A 74 12.04 3.00 -6.78
CA ARG A 74 11.96 1.91 -5.81
C ARG A 74 10.69 2.12 -4.99
N SER A 75 9.62 1.44 -5.38
CA SER A 75 8.34 1.64 -4.72
C SER A 75 7.67 0.32 -4.40
N ASP A 76 7.66 0.02 -3.11
CA ASP A 76 6.69 -0.85 -2.45
C ASP A 76 5.59 0.08 -1.93
N ALA A 77 4.45 0.07 -2.61
CA ALA A 77 3.26 0.80 -2.23
C ALA A 77 2.16 -0.19 -1.90
N ASP A 78 1.39 0.08 -0.85
CA ASP A 78 0.26 -0.78 -0.52
C ASP A 78 -1.02 -0.10 -0.98
N LEU A 79 -1.90 -0.86 -1.62
CA LEU A 79 -3.30 -0.50 -1.85
C LEU A 79 -4.16 -1.37 -0.93
N VAL A 80 -4.58 -0.80 0.19
CA VAL A 80 -5.41 -1.51 1.17
C VAL A 80 -6.87 -1.30 0.81
N VAL A 81 -7.56 -2.39 0.48
CA VAL A 81 -8.97 -2.42 0.10
C VAL A 81 -9.76 -2.83 1.33
N PHE A 82 -10.42 -1.86 1.97
CA PHE A 82 -11.20 -2.09 3.17
C PHE A 82 -12.58 -2.63 2.82
N LEU A 83 -12.94 -3.71 3.49
CA LEU A 83 -14.18 -4.45 3.30
C LEU A 83 -15.09 -4.23 4.52
N SER A 84 -16.31 -3.76 4.26
CA SER A 84 -17.36 -3.68 5.27
C SER A 84 -18.15 -4.98 5.37
N ASN A 85 -18.94 -5.09 6.44
CA ASN A 85 -19.84 -6.23 6.72
C ASN A 85 -19.09 -7.56 6.93
N LEU A 86 -17.83 -7.48 7.36
CA LEU A 86 -17.16 -8.58 8.05
C LEU A 86 -17.46 -8.46 9.54
N THR A 87 -17.53 -9.60 10.22
CA THR A 87 -17.93 -9.72 11.63
C THR A 87 -16.74 -9.87 12.58
N SER A 88 -15.61 -10.36 12.08
CA SER A 88 -14.40 -10.63 12.86
C SER A 88 -13.12 -10.32 12.08
N PHE A 89 -11.97 -10.28 12.76
CA PHE A 89 -10.68 -10.29 12.07
C PHE A 89 -10.44 -11.64 11.38
N GLN A 90 -10.89 -12.75 11.97
CA GLN A 90 -10.83 -14.09 11.37
C GLN A 90 -11.48 -14.17 9.97
N ASP A 91 -12.61 -13.49 9.74
CA ASP A 91 -13.29 -13.48 8.44
C ASP A 91 -12.38 -13.01 7.31
N GLN A 92 -11.47 -12.08 7.60
CA GLN A 92 -10.47 -11.59 6.64
C GLN A 92 -9.52 -12.72 6.22
N LEU A 93 -9.14 -13.62 7.12
CA LEU A 93 -8.21 -14.71 6.84
C LEU A 93 -8.87 -15.82 6.03
N GLU A 94 -10.06 -16.22 6.46
CA GLU A 94 -10.79 -17.34 5.85
C GLU A 94 -11.18 -17.04 4.40
N ASN A 95 -11.63 -15.81 4.15
CA ASN A 95 -12.13 -15.37 2.85
C ASN A 95 -11.10 -14.61 2.02
N ARG A 96 -9.85 -14.49 2.49
CA ARG A 96 -8.76 -13.74 1.83
C ARG A 96 -8.61 -14.07 0.35
N ALA A 97 -8.64 -15.38 0.03
CA ALA A 97 -8.44 -15.88 -1.32
C ALA A 97 -9.56 -15.41 -2.26
N GLU A 98 -10.82 -15.48 -1.80
CA GLU A 98 -11.99 -15.03 -2.53
C GLU A 98 -11.92 -13.52 -2.78
N PHE A 99 -11.60 -12.74 -1.74
CA PHE A 99 -11.46 -11.29 -1.88
C PHE A 99 -10.37 -10.90 -2.88
N ILE A 100 -9.23 -11.58 -2.86
CA ILE A 100 -8.16 -11.34 -3.82
C ILE A 100 -8.61 -11.65 -5.25
N TRP A 101 -9.33 -12.74 -5.47
CA TRP A 101 -9.83 -13.09 -6.80
C TRP A 101 -10.83 -12.07 -7.34
N GLU A 102 -11.79 -11.65 -6.51
CA GLU A 102 -12.77 -10.63 -6.90
C GLU A 102 -12.08 -9.28 -7.18
N ILE A 103 -11.19 -8.83 -6.29
CA ILE A 103 -10.45 -7.58 -6.51
C ILE A 103 -9.62 -7.66 -7.79
N LYS A 104 -8.96 -8.79 -8.07
CA LYS A 104 -8.20 -8.96 -9.31
C LYS A 104 -9.10 -8.82 -10.54
N LYS A 105 -10.24 -9.53 -10.57
CA LYS A 105 -11.21 -9.45 -11.66
C LYS A 105 -11.61 -8.00 -11.93
N GLN A 106 -11.90 -7.24 -10.87
CA GLN A 106 -12.28 -5.83 -11.02
C GLN A 106 -11.11 -4.93 -11.42
N LEU A 107 -9.86 -5.23 -11.02
CA LEU A 107 -8.69 -4.51 -11.53
C LEU A 107 -8.47 -4.77 -13.02
N GLU A 108 -8.70 -5.99 -13.50
CA GLU A 108 -8.62 -6.34 -14.93
C GLU A 108 -9.71 -5.62 -15.73
N ALA A 109 -10.95 -5.61 -15.25
CA ALA A 109 -12.05 -4.85 -15.85
C ALA A 109 -11.74 -3.34 -15.88
N CYS A 110 -11.27 -2.77 -14.76
CA CYS A 110 -10.88 -1.36 -14.68
C CYS A 110 -9.78 -1.01 -15.70
N ARG A 111 -8.80 -1.89 -15.88
CA ARG A 111 -7.73 -1.70 -16.88
C ARG A 111 -8.27 -1.63 -18.31
N GLU A 112 -9.34 -2.36 -18.61
CA GLU A 112 -9.93 -2.46 -19.94
C GLU A 112 -10.96 -1.36 -20.22
N GLU A 113 -11.72 -0.95 -19.20
CA GLU A 113 -12.80 0.04 -19.32
C GLU A 113 -12.34 1.49 -19.12
N GLU A 114 -11.29 1.72 -18.34
CA GLU A 114 -10.84 3.07 -17.96
C GLU A 114 -9.59 3.53 -18.72
N VAL A 115 -9.43 4.86 -18.85
CA VAL A 115 -8.27 5.46 -19.51
C VAL A 115 -7.23 5.91 -18.47
N PHE A 116 -5.99 5.42 -18.64
CA PHE A 116 -4.87 5.75 -17.76
C PHE A 116 -3.76 6.54 -18.47
N ASP A 117 -3.20 7.53 -17.76
CA ASP A 117 -2.00 8.27 -18.20
C ASP A 117 -0.69 7.47 -18.03
N VAL A 118 -0.79 6.21 -17.58
CA VAL A 118 0.29 5.27 -17.26
C VAL A 118 -0.08 3.88 -17.75
N GLN A 119 0.92 3.05 -18.05
CA GLN A 119 0.71 1.62 -18.27
C GLN A 119 0.25 1.00 -16.95
N PHE A 120 -0.87 0.27 -17.00
CA PHE A 120 -1.43 -0.46 -15.86
C PHE A 120 -1.37 -1.98 -16.13
N GLU A 121 -0.56 -2.69 -15.35
CA GLU A 121 -0.32 -4.13 -15.50
C GLU A 121 -0.72 -4.87 -14.21
N VAL A 122 -1.81 -5.64 -14.26
CA VAL A 122 -2.22 -6.51 -13.14
C VAL A 122 -1.42 -7.81 -13.21
N ARG A 123 -0.78 -8.22 -12.10
CA ARG A 123 0.00 -9.46 -12.05
C ARG A 123 -0.91 -10.70 -11.96
N GLY A 124 -0.46 -11.78 -12.58
CA GLY A 124 -1.14 -13.07 -12.50
C GLY A 124 -1.07 -13.67 -11.09
N LEU A 125 -2.13 -14.40 -10.71
CA LEU A 125 -2.15 -15.20 -9.49
C LEU A 125 -1.61 -16.59 -9.82
N ARG A 126 -0.63 -17.05 -9.04
CA ARG A 126 0.04 -18.35 -9.26
C ARG A 126 -0.64 -19.51 -8.53
N TRP A 127 -1.50 -19.23 -7.56
CA TRP A 127 -2.03 -20.21 -6.61
C TRP A 127 -3.54 -20.10 -6.49
N ALA A 128 -4.21 -21.23 -6.24
CA ALA A 128 -5.66 -21.28 -6.02
C ALA A 128 -6.09 -20.47 -4.78
N LYS A 129 -5.27 -20.47 -3.72
CA LYS A 129 -5.45 -19.64 -2.52
C LYS A 129 -4.37 -18.57 -2.45
N PRO A 130 -4.49 -17.47 -3.22
CA PRO A 130 -3.50 -16.42 -3.24
C PRO A 130 -3.43 -15.72 -1.88
N ARG A 131 -2.21 -15.39 -1.45
CA ARG A 131 -1.98 -14.56 -0.25
C ARG A 131 -1.70 -13.10 -0.61
N ALA A 132 -1.29 -12.84 -1.84
CA ALA A 132 -0.95 -11.51 -2.32
C ALA A 132 -1.43 -11.34 -3.76
N LEU A 133 -1.79 -10.10 -4.08
CA LEU A 133 -2.08 -9.62 -5.42
C LEU A 133 -1.23 -8.37 -5.60
N SER A 134 -0.62 -8.22 -6.77
CA SER A 134 0.07 -6.98 -7.08
C SER A 134 -0.27 -6.47 -8.47
N PHE A 135 -0.08 -5.19 -8.68
CA PHE A 135 -0.13 -4.58 -10.00
C PHE A 135 0.95 -3.52 -10.13
N VAL A 136 1.26 -3.14 -11.35
CA VAL A 136 2.31 -2.17 -11.65
C VAL A 136 1.73 -1.00 -12.45
N LEU A 137 2.09 0.21 -12.03
CA LEU A 137 1.87 1.43 -12.81
C LEU A 137 3.23 1.93 -13.32
N ARG A 138 3.37 2.09 -14.64
CA ARG A 138 4.62 2.55 -15.29
C ARG A 138 4.37 3.75 -16.19
N SER A 139 5.31 4.69 -16.20
CA SER A 139 5.40 5.73 -17.22
C SER A 139 6.58 5.41 -18.15
N PRO A 140 6.32 4.94 -19.39
CA PRO A 140 7.38 4.72 -20.38
C PRO A 140 8.15 6.01 -20.71
N GLN A 141 7.50 7.17 -20.65
CA GLN A 141 8.16 8.46 -20.94
C GLN A 141 9.19 8.84 -19.86
N LEU A 142 8.93 8.47 -18.60
CA LEU A 142 9.80 8.80 -17.47
C LEU A 142 10.72 7.64 -17.06
N GLN A 143 10.52 6.44 -17.63
CA GLN A 143 11.20 5.21 -17.23
C GLN A 143 11.09 4.95 -15.71
N GLU A 144 9.97 5.35 -15.12
CA GLU A 144 9.64 5.13 -13.71
C GLU A 144 8.44 4.19 -13.58
N GLY A 145 8.44 3.38 -12.52
CA GLY A 145 7.39 2.43 -12.20
C GLY A 145 7.18 2.29 -10.71
N VAL A 146 5.96 1.91 -10.32
CA VAL A 146 5.61 1.54 -8.95
C VAL A 146 4.81 0.25 -8.97
N GLU A 147 5.24 -0.70 -8.14
CA GLU A 147 4.46 -1.89 -7.84
C GLU A 147 3.60 -1.63 -6.60
N PHE A 148 2.35 -2.05 -6.70
CA PHE A 148 1.37 -1.98 -5.63
C PHE A 148 1.04 -3.38 -5.15
N ASP A 149 1.24 -3.65 -3.86
CA ASP A 149 0.65 -4.79 -3.19
C ASP A 149 -0.78 -4.47 -2.79
N VAL A 150 -1.71 -5.34 -3.15
CA VAL A 150 -3.14 -5.18 -2.88
C VAL A 150 -3.51 -6.05 -1.69
N LEU A 151 -4.00 -5.41 -0.64
CA LEU A 151 -4.26 -6.03 0.66
C LEU A 151 -5.73 -5.84 1.03
N PRO A 152 -6.57 -6.88 0.93
CA PRO A 152 -7.91 -6.85 1.53
C PRO A 152 -7.78 -6.70 3.05
N ALA A 153 -8.61 -5.86 3.65
CA ALA A 153 -8.61 -5.64 5.09
C ALA A 153 -10.03 -5.47 5.65
N PHE A 154 -10.27 -5.94 6.87
CA PHE A 154 -11.51 -5.65 7.59
C PHE A 154 -11.55 -4.17 8.01
N ASP A 155 -12.64 -3.48 7.66
CA ASP A 155 -12.90 -2.10 8.06
C ASP A 155 -13.39 -1.96 9.52
N VAL A 156 -12.57 -2.42 10.46
CA VAL A 156 -12.89 -2.37 11.89
C VAL A 156 -12.97 -0.93 12.43
N LEU A 157 -12.26 0.00 11.79
CA LEU A 157 -12.23 1.41 12.20
C LEU A 157 -13.40 2.23 11.64
N GLY A 158 -14.11 1.73 10.62
CA GLY A 158 -15.21 2.44 9.96
C GLY A 158 -14.81 3.83 9.47
N GLN A 159 -15.63 4.84 9.72
CA GLN A 159 -15.33 6.23 9.37
C GLN A 159 -14.36 6.88 10.37
N TRP A 160 -13.11 6.43 10.39
CA TRP A 160 -12.09 7.00 11.27
C TRP A 160 -11.61 8.38 10.79
N THR A 161 -11.43 9.29 11.75
CA THR A 161 -10.79 10.59 11.55
C THR A 161 -9.62 10.74 12.51
N ASN A 162 -8.60 11.50 12.11
CA ASN A 162 -7.38 11.73 12.90
C ASN A 162 -7.58 12.60 14.16
N LEU A 163 -8.83 12.93 14.50
CA LEU A 163 -9.18 13.73 15.67
C LEU A 163 -9.33 12.89 16.94
N TYR A 164 -9.54 11.58 16.79
CA TYR A 164 -9.87 10.70 17.91
C TYR A 164 -9.04 9.41 17.89
N ARG A 165 -8.75 8.90 19.08
CA ARG A 165 -8.23 7.54 19.24
C ARG A 165 -9.35 6.54 18.90
N PRO A 166 -9.03 5.39 18.27
CA PRO A 166 -10.00 4.33 18.11
C PRO A 166 -10.56 3.88 19.45
N ASP A 167 -11.79 3.35 19.44
CA ASP A 167 -12.40 2.72 20.60
C ASP A 167 -11.47 1.59 21.13
N PRO A 168 -11.06 1.62 22.41
CA PRO A 168 -10.26 0.55 23.00
C PRO A 168 -10.84 -0.85 22.81
N GLN A 169 -12.16 -1.00 22.71
CA GLN A 169 -12.80 -2.30 22.49
C GLN A 169 -12.33 -2.97 21.19
N ILE A 170 -12.01 -2.19 20.16
CA ILE A 170 -11.44 -2.70 18.90
C ILE A 170 -10.11 -3.41 19.15
N TYR A 171 -9.26 -2.82 20.01
CA TYR A 171 -7.97 -3.42 20.34
C TYR A 171 -8.11 -4.61 21.29
N ILE A 172 -9.07 -4.60 22.21
CA ILE A 172 -9.37 -5.76 23.07
C ILE A 172 -9.77 -6.95 22.20
N ASN A 173 -10.70 -6.75 21.26
CA ASN A 173 -11.14 -7.79 20.33
C ASN A 173 -9.98 -8.28 19.46
N LEU A 174 -9.14 -7.36 18.96
CA LEU A 174 -7.94 -7.71 18.19
C LEU A 174 -7.00 -8.60 19.00
N ILE A 175 -6.71 -8.25 20.25
CA ILE A 175 -5.80 -9.01 21.12
C ILE A 175 -6.34 -10.41 21.34
N GLN A 176 -7.64 -10.53 21.65
CA GLN A 176 -8.29 -11.81 21.87
C GLN A 176 -8.22 -12.69 20.62
N GLU A 177 -8.64 -12.19 19.45
CA GLU A 177 -8.58 -12.96 18.20
C GLU A 177 -7.13 -13.30 17.79
N CYS A 178 -6.16 -12.41 17.99
CA CYS A 178 -4.76 -12.71 17.72
C CYS A 178 -4.22 -13.83 18.59
N GLN A 179 -4.61 -13.88 19.87
CA GLN A 179 -4.22 -14.92 20.81
C GLN A 179 -4.86 -16.26 20.45
N ASP A 180 -6.16 -16.27 20.18
CA ASP A 180 -6.91 -17.48 19.83
C ASP A 180 -6.41 -18.10 18.51
N LEU A 181 -5.94 -17.27 17.57
CA LEU A 181 -5.43 -17.72 16.26
C LEU A 181 -3.90 -17.93 16.21
N GLU A 182 -3.16 -17.50 17.24
CA GLU A 182 -1.68 -17.42 17.24
C GLU A 182 -1.13 -16.62 16.04
N ARG A 183 -1.60 -15.37 15.90
CA ARG A 183 -1.36 -14.50 14.72
C ARG A 183 -1.06 -13.04 15.09
N GLU A 184 -0.11 -12.80 15.99
CA GLU A 184 0.25 -11.43 16.37
C GLU A 184 0.73 -10.61 15.16
N GLY A 185 0.09 -9.46 14.95
CA GLY A 185 0.43 -8.52 13.88
C GLY A 185 -0.15 -8.82 12.50
N GLU A 186 -0.82 -9.96 12.31
CA GLU A 186 -1.41 -10.37 11.02
C GLU A 186 -2.45 -9.35 10.52
N PHE A 187 -3.21 -8.74 11.43
CA PHE A 187 -4.27 -7.76 11.11
C PHE A 187 -3.79 -6.30 11.10
N SER A 188 -2.49 -6.06 11.01
CA SER A 188 -1.94 -4.70 10.98
C SER A 188 -2.47 -3.86 9.83
N THR A 189 -2.91 -4.49 8.73
CA THR A 189 -3.53 -3.86 7.56
C THR A 189 -4.85 -3.14 7.89
N CYS A 190 -5.64 -3.65 8.85
CA CYS A 190 -6.87 -3.01 9.33
C CYS A 190 -6.61 -1.62 9.93
N PHE A 191 -5.38 -1.36 10.37
CA PHE A 191 -4.97 -0.11 11.01
C PHE A 191 -4.07 0.75 10.11
N THR A 192 -4.05 0.48 8.80
CA THR A 192 -3.21 1.20 7.83
C THR A 192 -3.40 2.71 7.88
N GLU A 193 -4.61 3.18 8.17
CA GLU A 193 -4.88 4.61 8.29
C GLU A 193 -4.13 5.25 9.46
N LEU A 194 -4.07 4.57 10.60
CA LEU A 194 -3.29 5.00 11.78
C LEU A 194 -1.80 4.98 11.48
N GLN A 195 -1.30 3.88 10.89
CA GLN A 195 0.11 3.77 10.51
C GLN A 195 0.53 4.86 9.52
N ARG A 196 -0.35 5.18 8.57
CA ARG A 196 -0.15 6.25 7.60
C ARG A 196 -0.11 7.59 8.31
N ASP A 197 -1.10 7.87 9.16
CA ASP A 197 -1.24 9.16 9.85
C ASP A 197 -0.03 9.47 10.74
N PHE A 198 0.47 8.46 11.47
CA PHE A 198 1.65 8.56 12.32
C PHE A 198 2.90 9.13 11.63
N LEU A 199 3.08 8.84 10.34
CA LEU A 199 4.20 9.36 9.54
C LEU A 199 3.79 10.55 8.65
N LYS A 200 2.55 10.59 8.18
CA LYS A 200 2.05 11.61 7.26
C LYS A 200 2.10 13.01 7.88
N GLN A 201 1.90 13.13 9.19
CA GLN A 201 1.96 14.42 9.90
C GLN A 201 3.39 14.89 10.24
N ARG A 202 4.41 14.06 10.00
CA ARG A 202 5.80 14.41 10.37
C ARG A 202 6.39 15.48 9.44
N PRO A 203 7.32 16.32 9.95
CA PRO A 203 8.01 17.33 9.16
C PRO A 203 8.70 16.76 7.92
N THR A 204 8.79 17.54 6.85
CA THR A 204 9.44 17.13 5.60
C THR A 204 10.87 16.65 5.82
N LYS A 205 11.63 17.32 6.69
CA LYS A 205 13.01 16.93 7.02
C LYS A 205 13.09 15.55 7.68
N VAL A 206 12.16 15.22 8.56
CA VAL A 206 12.05 13.87 9.17
C VAL A 206 11.75 12.83 8.10
N LYS A 207 10.84 13.12 7.16
CA LYS A 207 10.55 12.21 6.03
C LYS A 207 11.77 12.02 5.12
N SER A 208 12.58 13.07 4.91
CA SER A 208 13.85 12.98 4.20
C SER A 208 14.85 12.07 4.92
N LEU A 209 14.98 12.20 6.24
CA LEU A 209 15.80 11.27 7.05
C LEU A 209 15.30 9.83 6.94
N ILE A 210 13.98 9.60 7.02
CA ILE A 210 13.41 8.26 6.85
C ILE A 210 13.75 7.68 5.47
N ARG A 211 13.71 8.48 4.40
CA ARG A 211 14.16 8.03 3.07
C ARG A 211 15.63 7.62 3.07
N LEU A 212 16.49 8.40 3.73
CA LEU A 212 17.91 8.09 3.85
C LEU A 212 18.14 6.74 4.56
N VAL A 213 17.47 6.54 5.71
CA VAL A 213 17.55 5.29 6.48
C VAL A 213 17.02 4.10 5.68
N LYS A 214 15.88 4.26 4.98
CA LYS A 214 15.35 3.21 4.10
C LYS A 214 16.32 2.86 2.97
N HIS A 215 16.94 3.86 2.36
CA HIS A 215 17.93 3.65 1.31
C HIS A 215 19.14 2.87 1.85
N TRP A 216 19.66 3.26 3.03
CA TRP A 216 20.72 2.53 3.71
C TRP A 216 20.34 1.08 4.01
N TYR A 217 19.17 0.85 4.60
CA TYR A 217 18.67 -0.50 4.92
C TYR A 217 18.62 -1.38 3.66
N GLN A 218 18.11 -0.84 2.55
CA GLN A 218 18.08 -1.56 1.28
C GLN A 218 19.48 -1.90 0.75
N LEU A 219 20.45 -0.98 0.87
CA LEU A 219 21.83 -1.29 0.49
C LEU A 219 22.33 -2.50 1.29
N VAL A 220 22.18 -2.48 2.62
CA VAL A 220 22.62 -3.57 3.50
C VAL A 220 21.94 -4.90 3.14
N CYS A 221 20.62 -4.90 2.94
CA CYS A 221 19.87 -6.10 2.58
C CYS A 221 20.24 -6.62 1.18
N SER A 222 20.45 -5.76 0.19
CA SER A 222 20.92 -6.16 -1.14
C SER A 222 22.32 -6.79 -1.08
N PHE A 223 23.21 -6.28 -0.22
CA PHE A 223 24.55 -6.87 -0.02
C PHE A 223 24.48 -8.28 0.62
N HIS A 224 23.52 -8.56 1.49
CA HIS A 224 23.38 -9.88 2.13
C HIS A 224 22.67 -10.91 1.25
N LEU A 225 21.98 -10.49 0.19
CA LEU A 225 21.26 -11.38 -0.73
C LEU A 225 22.06 -11.75 -1.99
N GLY A 226 23.35 -11.39 -2.08
CA GLY A 226 24.24 -11.82 -3.15
C GLY A 226 23.78 -11.39 -4.55
N ALA A 227 23.52 -10.10 -4.73
CA ALA A 227 23.33 -9.48 -6.04
C ALA A 227 24.48 -8.53 -6.38
#